data_AF-A0A8S4NT25-F1
#
_entry.id   AF-A0A8S4NT25-F1
#
_cell.length_a   1.000
_cell.length_b   1.000
_cell.length_c   1.000
_cell.angle_alpha   90.00
_cell.angle_beta   90.00
_cell.angle_gamma   90.00
#
_symmetry.space_group_name_H-M   'P 1'
#
loop_
_entity.id
_entity.type
_entity.pdbx_description
1 polymer ?
#
loop_
_entity_poly.entity_id
_entity_poly.type
_entity_poly.pdbx_seq_one_letter_code
_entity_poly.pdbx_strand_id
1 'polypeptide(L)'
;MQVISKQDDELHDLNTLRKKVEKQDSVIRSNKNEMEELQQRIKNKNQYLEDKEEEIFELKLQCKKLAHEKKDDTPYTVVTRKSDNLIEITNDENSEKEPTVKLIGSSILSHVDGKRMSGLNVSVEQAYTIQQAKDYVNGSTSKPDITVFQVLSNDVKSVQSDERIIKSMEELVKLNETKAPNSKIIVSLPPPRKDNPKWNLRQKSIASQLEVLFHDNDNVTCCPNDNLGLNGQPKPHLYRDNVHINEQGTRMLCGNILRTIRKFCNLSQPAHRNNNNMTSNNNFYGSRPRYRQQYQIY
;
A
#
# COMPACT_ATOMS: atom_id res chain seq x y z
N MET A 1 -20.10 -20.04 78.49
CA MET A 1 -19.82 -21.12 77.52
C MET A 1 -20.12 -20.76 76.05
N GLN A 2 -20.50 -19.50 75.70
CA GLN A 2 -20.80 -19.08 74.32
C GLN A 2 -19.65 -18.35 73.58
N VAL A 3 -18.56 -18.03 74.26
CA VAL A 3 -17.43 -17.26 73.66
C VAL A 3 -16.48 -18.17 72.87
N ILE A 4 -16.41 -19.46 73.23
CA ILE A 4 -15.49 -20.41 72.60
C ILE A 4 -15.97 -20.82 71.20
N SER A 5 -17.28 -20.99 70.97
CA SER A 5 -17.78 -21.44 69.67
C SER A 5 -17.59 -20.41 68.54
N LYS A 6 -17.62 -19.10 68.85
CA LYS A 6 -17.38 -18.05 67.85
C LYS A 6 -15.92 -18.01 67.38
N GLN A 7 -14.98 -18.32 68.27
CA GLN A 7 -13.56 -18.37 67.93
C GLN A 7 -13.23 -19.56 67.02
N ASP A 8 -13.92 -20.69 67.22
CA ASP A 8 -13.75 -21.89 66.38
C ASP A 8 -14.33 -21.68 64.97
N ASP A 9 -15.46 -20.98 64.84
CA ASP A 9 -16.07 -20.62 63.55
C ASP A 9 -15.18 -19.65 62.76
N GLU A 10 -14.64 -18.60 63.41
CA GLU A 10 -13.71 -17.65 62.79
C GLU A 10 -12.41 -18.33 62.32
N LEU A 11 -11.90 -19.29 63.11
CA LEU A 11 -10.72 -20.07 62.73
C LEU A 11 -10.99 -21.00 61.54
N HIS A 12 -12.20 -21.57 61.44
CA HIS A 12 -12.61 -22.38 60.30
C HIS A 12 -12.69 -21.56 59.00
N ASP A 13 -13.26 -20.36 59.07
CA ASP A 13 -13.38 -19.44 57.94
C ASP A 13 -12.02 -18.93 57.46
N LEU A 14 -11.12 -18.59 58.40
CA LEU A 14 -9.74 -18.21 58.07
C LEU A 14 -8.98 -19.33 57.36
N ASN A 15 -9.12 -20.57 57.82
CA ASN A 15 -8.50 -21.73 57.18
C ASN A 15 -9.08 -21.99 55.78
N THR A 16 -10.37 -21.78 55.60
CA THR A 16 -11.03 -21.92 54.29
C THR A 16 -10.57 -20.84 53.32
N LEU A 17 -10.43 -19.59 53.78
CA LEU A 17 -9.92 -18.49 52.99
C LEU A 17 -8.46 -18.72 52.58
N ARG A 18 -7.63 -19.18 53.53
CA ARG A 18 -6.23 -19.53 53.26
C ARG A 18 -6.09 -20.57 52.15
N LYS A 19 -6.89 -21.65 52.20
CA LYS A 19 -6.90 -22.68 51.14
C LYS A 19 -7.31 -22.11 49.77
N LYS A 20 -8.25 -21.16 49.74
CA LYS A 20 -8.66 -20.49 48.48
C LYS A 20 -7.52 -19.63 47.91
N VAL A 21 -6.83 -18.88 48.75
CA VAL A 21 -5.67 -18.07 48.35
C VAL A 21 -4.54 -18.96 47.83
N GLU A 22 -4.19 -20.03 48.55
CA GLU A 22 -3.15 -20.99 48.12
C GLU A 22 -3.49 -21.62 46.75
N LYS A 23 -4.77 -21.93 46.51
CA LYS A 23 -5.23 -22.44 45.20
C LYS A 23 -5.11 -21.37 44.10
N GLN A 24 -5.48 -20.12 44.38
CA GLN A 24 -5.34 -19.02 43.42
C GLN A 24 -3.87 -18.75 43.09
N ASP A 25 -2.98 -18.74 44.09
CA ASP A 25 -1.54 -18.56 43.90
C ASP A 25 -0.93 -19.69 43.07
N SER A 26 -1.44 -20.91 43.19
CA SER A 26 -1.03 -22.03 42.34
C SER A 26 -1.44 -21.80 40.87
N VAL A 27 -2.66 -21.30 40.62
CA VAL A 27 -3.13 -21.01 39.26
C VAL A 27 -2.34 -19.86 38.64
N ILE A 28 -2.10 -18.79 39.40
CA ILE A 28 -1.32 -17.63 38.94
C ILE A 28 0.10 -18.06 38.55
N ARG A 29 0.75 -18.90 39.37
CA ARG A 29 2.07 -19.46 39.05
C ARG A 29 2.05 -20.31 37.78
N SER A 30 1.04 -21.15 37.60
CA SER A 30 0.88 -21.96 36.39
C SER A 30 0.75 -21.09 35.14
N ASN A 31 -0.14 -20.08 35.18
CA ASN A 31 -0.36 -19.18 34.05
C ASN A 31 0.88 -18.35 33.72
N LYS A 32 1.65 -17.96 34.75
CA LYS A 32 2.91 -17.24 34.56
C LYS A 32 3.93 -18.09 33.79
N ASN A 33 4.09 -19.35 34.18
CA ASN A 33 4.98 -20.28 33.50
C ASN A 33 4.55 -20.51 32.04
N GLU A 34 3.24 -20.68 31.79
CA GLU A 34 2.71 -20.83 30.43
C GLU A 34 2.96 -19.59 29.56
N MET A 35 2.79 -18.38 30.12
CA MET A 35 3.14 -17.16 29.39
C MET A 35 4.64 -17.07 29.08
N GLU A 36 5.52 -17.43 30.02
CA GLU A 36 6.97 -17.43 29.79
C GLU A 36 7.36 -18.42 28.67
N GLU A 37 6.75 -19.60 28.64
CA GLU A 37 6.93 -20.57 27.54
C GLU A 37 6.46 -20.01 26.19
N LEU A 38 5.30 -19.36 26.15
CA LEU A 38 4.78 -18.73 24.93
C LEU A 38 5.68 -17.59 24.44
N GLN A 39 6.19 -16.76 25.35
CA GLN A 39 7.14 -15.69 25.02
C GLN A 39 8.42 -16.28 24.43
N GLN A 40 8.94 -17.36 25.01
CA GLN A 40 10.14 -18.03 24.49
C GLN A 40 9.88 -18.66 23.11
N ARG A 41 8.71 -19.27 22.88
CA ARG A 41 8.31 -19.79 21.56
C ARG A 41 8.23 -18.68 20.50
N ILE A 42 7.64 -17.54 20.84
CA ILE A 42 7.57 -16.37 19.94
C ILE A 42 8.98 -15.87 19.60
N LYS A 43 9.85 -15.75 20.60
CA LYS A 43 11.24 -15.34 20.40
C LYS A 43 11.98 -16.28 19.45
N ASN A 44 11.87 -17.58 19.65
CA ASN A 44 12.49 -18.59 18.78
C ASN A 44 11.94 -18.53 17.34
N LYS A 45 10.62 -18.31 17.19
CA LYS A 45 10.00 -18.22 15.86
C LYS A 45 10.43 -16.95 15.10
N ASN A 46 10.58 -15.84 15.81
CA ASN A 46 11.09 -14.60 15.20
C ASN A 46 12.53 -14.76 14.73
N GLN A 47 13.40 -15.37 15.55
CA GLN A 47 14.77 -15.67 15.15
C GLN A 47 14.82 -16.53 13.88
N TYR A 48 14.01 -17.61 13.82
CA TYR A 48 13.92 -18.45 12.64
C TYR A 48 13.46 -17.69 11.38
N LEU A 49 12.54 -16.73 11.53
CA LEU A 49 12.10 -15.90 10.41
C LEU A 49 13.20 -14.95 9.94
N GLU A 50 13.97 -14.35 10.85
CA GLU A 50 15.12 -13.51 10.52
C GLU A 50 16.17 -14.31 9.72
N ASP A 51 16.51 -15.52 10.17
CA ASP A 51 17.46 -16.41 9.48
C ASP A 51 16.95 -16.75 8.05
N LYS A 52 15.64 -16.95 7.88
CA LYS A 52 15.04 -17.23 6.56
C LYS A 52 14.98 -16.00 5.65
N GLU A 53 14.84 -14.81 6.20
CA GLU A 53 14.91 -13.57 5.43
C GLU A 53 16.33 -13.33 4.87
N GLU A 54 17.36 -13.64 5.66
CA GLU A 54 18.75 -13.59 5.22
C GLU A 54 19.02 -14.61 4.09
N GLU A 55 18.53 -15.84 4.21
CA GLU A 55 18.64 -16.86 3.14
C GLU A 55 17.98 -16.40 1.83
N ILE A 56 16.78 -15.80 1.91
CA ILE A 56 16.08 -15.26 0.74
C ILE A 56 16.85 -14.09 0.11
N PHE A 57 17.49 -13.26 0.94
CA PHE A 57 18.31 -12.14 0.45
C PHE A 57 19.52 -12.64 -0.34
N GLU A 58 20.25 -13.63 0.19
CA GLU A 58 21.40 -14.24 -0.49
C GLU A 58 21.00 -14.90 -1.82
N LEU A 59 19.89 -15.65 -1.84
CA LEU A 59 19.36 -16.25 -3.08
C LEU A 59 19.00 -15.19 -4.13
N LYS A 60 18.41 -14.07 -3.71
CA LYS A 60 18.12 -12.95 -4.62
C LYS A 60 19.39 -12.33 -5.18
N LEU A 61 20.44 -12.19 -4.36
CA LEU A 61 21.73 -11.67 -4.80
C LEU A 61 22.38 -12.60 -5.82
N GLN A 62 22.32 -13.92 -5.59
CA GLN A 62 22.84 -14.93 -6.51
C GLN A 62 22.08 -14.92 -7.85
N CYS A 63 20.75 -14.86 -7.84
CA CYS A 63 19.94 -14.73 -9.06
C CYS A 63 20.29 -13.48 -9.87
N LYS A 64 20.60 -12.36 -9.19
CA LYS A 64 21.01 -11.11 -9.86
C LYS A 64 22.38 -11.25 -10.52
N LYS A 65 23.35 -11.92 -9.88
CA LYS A 65 24.66 -12.20 -10.47
C LYS A 65 24.53 -13.05 -11.74
N LEU A 66 23.75 -14.13 -11.68
CA LEU A 66 23.48 -15.01 -12.84
C LEU A 66 22.76 -14.28 -13.99
N ALA A 67 21.93 -13.28 -13.70
CA ALA A 67 21.26 -12.47 -14.73
C ALA A 67 22.21 -11.48 -15.43
N HIS A 68 23.28 -11.05 -14.77
CA HIS A 68 24.30 -10.18 -15.34
C HIS A 68 25.33 -10.95 -16.17
N GLU A 69 25.71 -12.17 -15.76
CA GLU A 69 26.63 -13.03 -16.53
C GLU A 69 26.06 -13.50 -17.88
N LYS A 70 24.75 -13.39 -18.10
CA LYS A 70 24.09 -13.75 -19.38
C LYS A 70 23.93 -12.58 -20.37
N LYS A 71 24.51 -11.39 -20.11
CA LYS A 71 24.26 -10.17 -20.90
C LYS A 71 25.44 -9.64 -21.73
N ASP A 72 26.57 -10.35 -21.81
CA ASP A 72 27.75 -9.91 -22.56
C ASP A 72 27.85 -10.52 -23.97
N ASP A 73 26.79 -10.46 -24.78
CA ASP A 73 26.92 -10.85 -26.21
C ASP A 73 25.93 -10.18 -27.17
N THR A 74 25.65 -8.88 -27.00
CA THR A 74 25.04 -8.09 -28.09
C THR A 74 25.75 -6.76 -28.31
N PRO A 75 26.27 -6.49 -29.52
CA PRO A 75 26.92 -5.21 -29.84
C PRO A 75 25.85 -4.13 -29.98
N TYR A 76 25.98 -3.03 -29.22
CA TYR A 76 25.16 -1.84 -29.38
C TYR A 76 25.65 -1.01 -30.56
N THR A 77 24.79 -0.82 -31.57
CA THR A 77 24.97 0.22 -32.60
C THR A 77 24.54 1.56 -32.02
N VAL A 78 25.51 2.46 -31.81
CA VAL A 78 25.25 3.88 -31.53
C VAL A 78 24.88 4.54 -32.86
N VAL A 79 23.60 4.88 -33.05
CA VAL A 79 23.18 5.78 -34.13
C VAL A 79 23.15 7.20 -33.58
N THR A 80 24.20 7.96 -33.84
CA THR A 80 24.16 9.42 -33.82
C THR A 80 23.52 9.92 -35.11
N ARG A 81 22.44 10.69 -35.02
CA ARG A 81 21.96 11.53 -36.12
C ARG A 81 21.90 12.99 -35.67
N LYS A 82 22.79 13.80 -36.26
CA LYS A 82 22.61 15.24 -36.46
C LYS A 82 22.10 15.43 -37.88
N SER A 83 20.99 16.15 -38.05
CA SER A 83 20.77 17.19 -39.07
C SER A 83 19.27 17.49 -39.21
N ASP A 84 18.92 18.73 -38.88
CA ASP A 84 18.10 19.69 -39.61
C ASP A 84 16.89 19.20 -40.45
N ASN A 85 15.73 19.76 -40.07
CA ASN A 85 14.54 20.07 -40.86
C ASN A 85 13.98 19.00 -41.82
N LEU A 86 12.97 18.27 -41.35
CA LEU A 86 11.75 18.06 -42.12
C LEU A 86 10.55 17.93 -41.16
N ILE A 87 9.60 18.85 -41.33
CA ILE A 87 8.26 18.75 -40.78
C ILE A 87 7.54 17.71 -41.65
N GLU A 88 7.26 16.55 -41.09
CA GLU A 88 6.11 15.74 -41.52
C GLU A 88 5.10 15.75 -40.39
N ILE A 89 4.08 16.59 -40.57
CA ILE A 89 2.80 16.48 -39.89
C ILE A 89 2.15 15.23 -40.45
N THR A 90 2.27 14.11 -39.76
CA THR A 90 1.28 13.03 -39.86
C THR A 90 0.22 13.33 -38.80
N ASN A 91 -0.82 14.05 -39.19
CA ASN A 91 -2.09 14.06 -38.47
C ASN A 91 -2.68 12.65 -38.61
N ASP A 92 -2.28 11.76 -37.71
CA ASP A 92 -3.04 10.56 -37.42
C ASP A 92 -4.29 11.03 -36.65
N GLU A 93 -5.36 11.32 -37.38
CA GLU A 93 -6.67 11.73 -36.85
C GLU A 93 -7.35 10.64 -35.98
N ASN A 94 -6.67 9.52 -35.74
CA ASN A 94 -7.08 8.43 -34.85
C ASN A 94 -6.10 8.14 -33.70
N SER A 95 -5.11 9.02 -33.44
CA SER A 95 -4.37 8.91 -32.17
C SER A 95 -5.31 9.29 -31.02
N GLU A 96 -5.80 8.27 -30.29
CA GLU A 96 -6.55 8.48 -29.05
C GLU A 96 -5.77 9.46 -28.18
N LYS A 97 -6.33 10.66 -27.98
CA LYS A 97 -5.70 11.70 -27.18
C LYS A 97 -5.47 11.14 -25.78
N GLU A 98 -4.21 11.08 -25.36
CA GLU A 98 -3.87 10.55 -24.04
C GLU A 98 -4.62 11.33 -22.94
N PRO A 99 -5.24 10.63 -21.97
CA PRO A 99 -5.94 11.29 -20.87
C PRO A 99 -5.03 12.23 -20.10
N THR A 100 -5.53 13.42 -19.83
CA THR A 100 -4.85 14.44 -19.04
C THR A 100 -5.03 14.16 -17.54
N VAL A 101 -3.91 14.08 -16.82
CA VAL A 101 -3.87 13.77 -15.39
C VAL A 101 -3.22 14.92 -14.63
N LYS A 102 -3.89 15.39 -13.59
CA LYS A 102 -3.34 16.34 -12.63
C LYS A 102 -3.08 15.64 -11.30
N LEU A 103 -1.81 15.49 -10.93
CA LEU A 103 -1.39 14.98 -9.62
C LEU A 103 -1.16 16.16 -8.69
N ILE A 104 -1.91 16.25 -7.59
CA ILE A 104 -1.78 17.29 -6.57
C ILE A 104 -1.35 16.62 -5.27
N GLY A 105 -0.20 16.97 -4.73
CA GLY A 105 0.25 16.33 -3.49
C GLY A 105 1.56 16.84 -2.93
N SER A 106 1.93 16.26 -1.80
CA SER A 106 3.08 16.71 -1.00
C SER A 106 4.42 16.23 -1.55
N SER A 107 5.47 16.34 -0.73
CA SER A 107 6.82 15.81 -1.00
C SER A 107 6.85 14.31 -1.36
N ILE A 108 5.80 13.54 -1.06
CA ILE A 108 5.66 12.14 -1.51
C ILE A 108 5.67 12.05 -3.06
N LEU A 109 5.19 13.09 -3.75
CA LEU A 109 5.19 13.17 -5.21
C LEU A 109 6.50 13.73 -5.80
N SER A 110 7.47 14.13 -4.98
CA SER A 110 8.70 14.82 -5.45
C SER A 110 9.54 14.03 -6.46
N HIS A 111 9.41 12.70 -6.47
CA HIS A 111 10.13 11.80 -7.38
C HIS A 111 9.22 11.22 -8.49
N VAL A 112 7.99 11.72 -8.62
CA VAL A 112 7.09 11.30 -9.69
C VAL A 112 7.48 12.06 -10.95
N ASP A 113 8.00 11.32 -11.93
CA ASP A 113 8.21 11.84 -13.28
C ASP A 113 7.06 11.39 -14.20
N GLY A 114 6.73 12.19 -15.21
CA GLY A 114 5.71 11.85 -16.20
C GLY A 114 6.04 10.58 -16.99
N LYS A 115 7.33 10.19 -17.09
CA LYS A 115 7.76 8.98 -17.78
C LYS A 115 7.29 7.70 -17.07
N ARG A 116 7.13 7.73 -15.75
CA ARG A 116 6.61 6.62 -14.92
C ARG A 116 5.12 6.38 -15.10
N MET A 117 4.38 7.34 -15.66
CA MET A 117 2.94 7.28 -15.91
C MET A 117 2.67 7.16 -17.41
N SER A 118 3.38 6.26 -18.10
CA SER A 118 3.30 6.07 -19.56
C SER A 118 1.86 5.94 -20.09
N GLY A 119 1.56 6.64 -21.19
CA GLY A 119 0.23 6.65 -21.82
C GLY A 119 -0.74 7.64 -21.19
N LEU A 120 -0.24 8.59 -20.38
CA LEU A 120 -1.02 9.63 -19.72
C LEU A 120 -0.26 10.96 -19.85
N ASN A 121 -0.98 12.05 -20.10
CA ASN A 121 -0.43 13.39 -20.06
C ASN A 121 -0.47 13.94 -18.62
N VAL A 122 0.61 13.70 -17.87
CA VAL A 122 0.67 13.99 -16.43
C VAL A 122 1.30 15.35 -16.14
N SER A 123 0.62 16.14 -15.31
CA SER A 123 1.17 17.34 -14.66
C SER A 123 1.12 17.20 -13.14
N VAL A 124 2.15 17.68 -12.46
CA VAL A 124 2.30 17.55 -11.00
C VAL A 124 2.28 18.93 -10.36
N GLU A 125 1.50 19.08 -9.31
CA GLU A 125 1.41 20.27 -8.48
C GLU A 125 1.74 19.93 -7.01
N GLN A 126 2.49 20.82 -6.36
CA GLN A 126 2.85 20.65 -4.96
C GLN A 126 1.81 21.27 -4.03
N ALA A 127 1.20 20.43 -3.20
CA ALA A 127 0.30 20.83 -2.12
C ALA A 127 0.53 19.93 -0.90
N TYR A 128 1.04 20.51 0.18
CA TYR A 128 1.43 19.78 1.39
C TYR A 128 0.27 19.45 2.31
N THR A 129 -0.84 20.17 2.22
CA THR A 129 -2.05 19.97 3.03
C THR A 129 -3.30 19.99 2.15
N ILE A 130 -4.41 19.47 2.68
CA ILE A 130 -5.72 19.54 2.04
C ILE A 130 -6.09 21.00 1.73
N GLN A 131 -5.81 21.94 2.64
CA GLN A 131 -6.14 23.35 2.41
C GLN A 131 -5.36 23.93 1.22
N GLN A 132 -4.06 23.65 1.11
CA GLN A 132 -3.27 24.11 -0.03
C GLN A 132 -3.79 23.53 -1.35
N ALA A 133 -4.26 22.28 -1.34
CA ALA A 133 -4.88 21.68 -2.50
C ALA A 133 -6.22 22.35 -2.85
N LYS A 134 -7.03 22.73 -1.86
CA LYS A 134 -8.26 23.52 -2.08
C LYS A 134 -7.95 24.87 -2.71
N ASP A 135 -6.94 25.57 -2.20
CA ASP A 135 -6.52 26.87 -2.72
C ASP A 135 -6.07 26.75 -4.18
N TYR A 136 -5.30 25.71 -4.50
CA TYR A 136 -4.90 25.40 -5.88
C TYR A 136 -6.09 25.11 -6.79
N VAL A 137 -6.97 24.18 -6.42
CA VAL A 137 -8.15 23.82 -7.24
C VAL A 137 -9.04 25.04 -7.46
N ASN A 138 -9.18 25.90 -6.45
CA ASN A 138 -9.99 27.11 -6.56
C ASN A 138 -9.39 28.13 -7.54
N GLY A 139 -8.06 28.31 -7.51
CA GLY A 139 -7.33 29.23 -8.40
C GLY A 139 -7.04 28.66 -9.79
N SER A 140 -7.12 27.34 -9.97
CA SER A 140 -6.81 26.69 -11.24
C SER A 140 -7.96 26.83 -12.26
N THR A 141 -7.58 27.07 -13.51
CA THR A 141 -8.48 27.04 -14.67
C THR A 141 -8.39 25.72 -15.44
N SER A 142 -7.48 24.82 -15.06
CA SER A 142 -7.30 23.54 -15.73
C SER A 142 -8.47 22.58 -15.45
N LYS A 143 -8.90 21.85 -16.47
CA LYS A 143 -9.96 20.83 -16.37
C LYS A 143 -9.41 19.49 -16.88
N PRO A 144 -8.61 18.78 -16.05
CA PRO A 144 -8.04 17.50 -16.44
C PRO A 144 -9.15 16.43 -16.55
N ASP A 145 -8.86 15.36 -17.29
CA ASP A 145 -9.74 14.18 -17.33
C ASP A 145 -9.70 13.43 -15.99
N ILE A 146 -8.55 13.48 -15.31
CA ILE A 146 -8.33 12.83 -14.01
C ILE A 146 -7.57 13.77 -13.05
N THR A 147 -8.08 13.94 -11.84
CA THR A 147 -7.36 14.58 -10.73
C THR A 147 -7.00 13.54 -9.68
N VAL A 148 -5.75 13.53 -9.23
CA VAL A 148 -5.29 12.67 -8.14
C VAL A 148 -4.83 13.51 -6.96
N PHE A 149 -5.39 13.27 -5.78
CA PHE A 149 -5.01 13.94 -4.54
C PHE A 149 -4.13 13.05 -3.66
N GLN A 150 -2.92 13.51 -3.33
CA GLN A 150 -1.97 12.88 -2.40
C GLN A 150 -1.53 13.87 -1.31
N VAL A 151 -2.50 14.31 -0.50
CA VAL A 151 -2.39 15.49 0.37
C VAL A 151 -2.55 15.19 1.86
N LEU A 152 -2.94 13.96 2.23
CA LEU A 152 -3.35 13.60 3.60
C LEU A 152 -2.21 13.53 4.63
N SER A 153 -0.97 13.27 4.19
CA SER A 153 0.11 12.83 5.09
C SER A 153 0.52 13.87 6.16
N ASN A 154 0.32 15.16 5.88
CA ASN A 154 0.62 16.22 6.86
C ASN A 154 -0.58 16.61 7.71
N ASP A 155 -1.80 16.57 7.17
CA ASP A 155 -3.01 16.85 7.95
C ASP A 155 -3.20 15.83 9.08
N VAL A 156 -2.80 14.56 8.88
CA VAL A 156 -2.78 13.52 9.93
C VAL A 156 -1.86 13.90 11.10
N LYS A 157 -0.79 14.69 10.87
CA LYS A 157 0.11 15.17 11.93
C LYS A 157 -0.47 16.35 12.70
N SER A 158 -1.50 17.01 12.16
CA SER A 158 -2.06 18.23 12.74
C SER A 158 -2.87 17.94 14.02
N VAL A 159 -3.13 19.00 14.80
CA VAL A 159 -4.00 18.95 15.99
C VAL A 159 -5.50 18.86 15.67
N GLN A 160 -5.89 18.84 14.39
CA GLN A 160 -7.28 18.72 13.98
C GLN A 160 -7.85 17.35 14.40
N SER A 161 -9.18 17.20 14.47
CA SER A 161 -9.81 15.89 14.66
C SER A 161 -9.90 15.10 13.35
N ASP A 162 -10.11 13.79 13.43
CA ASP A 162 -10.23 12.93 12.25
C ASP A 162 -11.43 13.32 11.39
N GLU A 163 -12.57 13.66 12.03
CA GLU A 163 -13.78 14.10 11.35
C GLU A 163 -13.53 15.38 10.55
N ARG A 164 -12.73 16.30 11.10
CA ARG A 164 -12.38 17.55 10.41
C ARG A 164 -11.51 17.31 9.18
N ILE A 165 -10.58 16.36 9.25
CA ILE A 165 -9.73 15.98 8.11
C ILE A 165 -10.59 15.32 7.02
N ILE A 166 -11.48 14.40 7.40
CA ILE A 166 -12.39 13.71 6.48
C ILE A 166 -13.31 14.69 5.78
N LYS A 167 -13.97 15.57 6.55
CA LYS A 167 -14.82 16.64 6.01
C LYS A 167 -14.04 17.57 5.08
N SER A 168 -12.80 17.90 5.42
CA SER A 168 -11.95 18.74 4.56
C SER A 168 -11.64 18.06 3.23
N MET A 169 -11.44 16.74 3.23
CA MET A 169 -11.23 15.96 2.01
C MET A 169 -12.51 15.89 1.17
N GLU A 170 -13.67 15.69 1.81
CA GLU A 170 -14.99 15.72 1.14
C GLU A 170 -15.24 17.08 0.45
N GLU A 171 -14.95 18.18 1.14
CA GLU A 171 -15.06 19.53 0.58
C GLU A 171 -14.08 19.76 -0.58
N LEU A 172 -12.86 19.21 -0.53
CA LEU A 172 -11.90 19.28 -1.64
C LEU A 172 -12.41 18.51 -2.87
N VAL A 173 -12.98 17.33 -2.66
CA VAL A 173 -13.62 16.55 -3.74
C VAL A 173 -14.76 17.33 -4.38
N LYS A 174 -15.71 17.84 -3.57
CA LYS A 174 -16.85 18.65 -4.05
C LYS A 174 -16.40 19.90 -4.82
N LEU A 175 -15.32 20.54 -4.35
CA LEU A 175 -14.72 21.69 -5.04
C LEU A 175 -14.17 21.28 -6.40
N ASN A 176 -13.49 20.15 -6.51
CA ASN A 176 -12.98 19.64 -7.79
C ASN A 176 -14.12 19.26 -8.74
N GLU A 177 -15.16 18.58 -8.27
CA GLU A 177 -16.36 18.26 -9.06
C GLU A 177 -17.03 19.55 -9.59
N THR A 178 -16.98 20.65 -8.83
CA THR A 178 -17.52 21.94 -9.29
C THR A 178 -16.63 22.59 -10.36
N LYS A 179 -15.30 22.54 -10.20
CA LYS A 179 -14.35 23.21 -11.12
C LYS A 179 -14.06 22.40 -12.39
N ALA A 180 -14.06 21.08 -12.28
CA ALA A 180 -13.79 20.12 -13.33
C ALA A 180 -14.84 18.98 -13.29
N PRO A 181 -16.10 19.26 -13.68
CA PRO A 181 -17.23 18.33 -13.49
C PRO A 181 -17.12 17.00 -14.25
N ASN A 182 -16.29 16.94 -15.29
CA ASN A 182 -16.05 15.72 -16.06
C ASN A 182 -14.81 14.95 -15.57
N SER A 183 -14.08 15.48 -14.60
CA SER A 183 -12.86 14.84 -14.08
C SER A 183 -13.23 13.66 -13.21
N LYS A 184 -12.61 12.50 -13.45
CA LYS A 184 -12.53 11.45 -12.44
C LYS A 184 -11.56 11.87 -11.34
N ILE A 185 -11.84 11.46 -10.11
CA ILE A 185 -11.07 11.86 -8.92
C ILE A 185 -10.51 10.61 -8.26
N ILE A 186 -9.21 10.65 -7.96
CA ILE A 186 -8.54 9.58 -7.22
C ILE A 186 -7.98 10.17 -5.93
N VAL A 187 -8.44 9.66 -4.80
CA VAL A 187 -7.85 9.96 -3.49
C VAL A 187 -6.76 8.93 -3.23
N SER A 188 -5.51 9.32 -3.46
CA SER A 188 -4.38 8.48 -3.08
C SER A 188 -4.27 8.47 -1.56
N LEU A 189 -4.40 7.28 -0.98
CA LEU A 189 -4.32 7.13 0.47
C LEU A 189 -2.86 7.22 0.91
N PRO A 190 -2.58 7.82 2.07
CA PRO A 190 -1.21 8.03 2.50
C PRO A 190 -0.48 6.70 2.74
N PRO A 191 0.80 6.58 2.37
CA PRO A 191 1.57 5.34 2.52
C PRO A 191 1.93 5.08 3.98
N PRO A 192 2.16 3.81 4.40
CA PRO A 192 2.56 3.48 5.78
C PRO A 192 3.76 4.30 6.26
N ARG A 193 3.83 4.55 7.57
CA ARG A 193 4.91 5.32 8.23
C ARG A 193 5.31 4.70 9.57
N LYS A 194 6.56 4.94 10.00
CA LYS A 194 7.14 4.36 11.23
C LYS A 194 7.63 5.41 12.25
N ASP A 195 7.64 6.69 11.88
CA ASP A 195 8.14 7.77 12.76
C ASP A 195 7.29 7.96 14.02
N ASN A 196 5.97 7.75 13.94
CA ASN A 196 5.09 7.77 15.11
C ASN A 196 3.95 6.75 14.97
N PRO A 197 3.85 5.75 15.87
CA PRO A 197 2.78 4.76 15.87
C PRO A 197 1.37 5.36 15.93
N LYS A 198 1.17 6.47 16.68
CA LYS A 198 -0.13 7.14 16.78
C LYS A 198 -0.55 7.72 15.44
N TRP A 199 0.38 8.35 14.72
CA TRP A 199 0.10 8.89 13.39
C TRP A 199 -0.16 7.79 12.37
N ASN A 200 0.55 6.66 12.44
CA ASN A 200 0.29 5.52 11.56
C ASN A 200 -1.11 4.91 11.79
N LEU A 201 -1.53 4.73 13.05
CA LEU A 201 -2.87 4.25 13.39
C LEU A 201 -3.96 5.22 12.92
N ARG A 202 -3.77 6.51 13.22
CA ARG A 202 -4.67 7.58 12.83
C ARG A 202 -4.85 7.65 11.31
N GLN A 203 -3.75 7.54 10.58
CA GLN A 203 -3.74 7.52 9.13
C GLN A 203 -4.58 6.37 8.56
N LYS A 204 -4.46 5.17 9.13
CA LYS A 204 -5.25 4.00 8.73
C LYS A 204 -6.73 4.21 9.02
N SER A 205 -7.06 4.76 10.19
CA SER A 205 -8.45 5.11 10.54
C SER A 205 -9.07 6.06 9.52
N ILE A 206 -8.37 7.17 9.20
CA ILE A 206 -8.84 8.15 8.21
C ILE A 206 -8.94 7.51 6.82
N ALA A 207 -7.96 6.71 6.41
CA ALA A 207 -7.97 6.03 5.12
C ALA A 207 -9.21 5.14 4.96
N SER A 208 -9.51 4.29 5.95
CA SER A 208 -10.68 3.43 5.93
C SER A 208 -12.00 4.21 5.94
N GLN A 209 -12.08 5.33 6.68
CA GLN A 209 -13.25 6.19 6.65
C GLN A 209 -13.46 6.88 5.29
N LEU A 210 -12.38 7.28 4.61
CA LEU A 210 -12.46 7.85 3.25
C LEU A 210 -12.88 6.80 2.22
N GLU A 211 -12.40 5.56 2.33
CA GLU A 211 -12.83 4.46 1.47
C GLU A 211 -14.34 4.22 1.59
N VAL A 212 -14.86 4.22 2.81
CA VAL A 212 -16.31 4.09 3.06
C VAL A 212 -17.07 5.31 2.53
N LEU A 213 -16.57 6.53 2.81
CA LEU A 213 -17.23 7.78 2.40
C LEU A 213 -17.39 7.87 0.87
N PHE A 214 -16.40 7.42 0.11
CA PHE A 214 -16.39 7.52 -1.34
C PHE A 214 -16.78 6.22 -2.06
N HIS A 215 -17.19 5.18 -1.34
CA HIS A 215 -17.53 3.88 -1.92
C HIS A 215 -18.63 3.98 -2.99
N ASP A 216 -19.64 4.81 -2.74
CA ASP A 216 -20.82 4.95 -3.62
C ASP A 216 -20.72 6.14 -4.58
N ASN A 217 -19.55 6.79 -4.71
CA ASN A 217 -19.36 7.90 -5.64
C ASN A 217 -18.72 7.42 -6.95
N ASP A 218 -19.49 7.38 -8.04
CA ASP A 218 -19.03 6.93 -9.37
C ASP A 218 -17.89 7.76 -9.98
N ASN A 219 -17.64 8.97 -9.47
CA ASN A 219 -16.60 9.87 -9.94
C ASN A 219 -15.37 9.90 -9.04
N VAL A 220 -15.41 9.24 -7.88
CA VAL A 220 -14.31 9.23 -6.91
C VAL A 220 -13.90 7.82 -6.59
N THR A 221 -12.61 7.54 -6.54
CA THR A 221 -12.09 6.27 -6.02
C THR A 221 -10.90 6.47 -5.11
N CYS A 222 -10.73 5.59 -4.14
CA CYS A 222 -9.55 5.57 -3.28
C CYS A 222 -8.47 4.67 -3.87
N CYS A 223 -7.23 5.14 -3.88
CA CYS A 223 -6.06 4.35 -4.27
C CYS A 223 -5.31 3.90 -3.01
N PRO A 224 -5.46 2.63 -2.57
CA PRO A 224 -4.75 2.11 -1.42
C PRO A 224 -3.26 1.97 -1.73
N ASN A 225 -2.44 2.16 -0.70
CA ASN A 225 -0.98 2.16 -0.78
C ASN A 225 -0.35 1.20 0.25
N ASP A 226 -1.11 0.20 0.70
CA ASP A 226 -0.69 -0.75 1.75
C ASP A 226 0.47 -1.64 1.32
N ASN A 227 0.63 -1.89 0.02
CA ASN A 227 1.74 -2.69 -0.52
C ASN A 227 3.11 -2.01 -0.39
N LEU A 228 3.16 -0.71 -0.08
CA LEU A 228 4.38 -0.02 0.36
C LEU A 228 4.80 -0.44 1.78
N GLY A 229 3.90 -1.10 2.50
CA GLY A 229 4.18 -1.72 3.79
C GLY A 229 4.07 -3.25 3.78
N LEU A 230 4.46 -3.83 4.91
CA LEU A 230 4.20 -5.21 5.30
C LEU A 230 3.64 -5.18 6.72
N ASN A 231 2.50 -5.83 6.93
CA ASN A 231 1.79 -5.81 8.22
C ASN A 231 1.54 -4.38 8.76
N GLY A 232 1.29 -3.44 7.83
CA GLY A 232 1.04 -2.04 8.15
C GLY A 232 2.25 -1.25 8.66
N GLN A 233 3.47 -1.75 8.45
CA GLN A 233 4.74 -1.07 8.68
C GLN A 233 5.44 -0.79 7.34
N PRO A 234 6.19 0.33 7.18
CA PRO A 234 6.98 0.61 5.98
C PRO A 234 7.94 -0.53 5.63
N LYS A 235 8.04 -0.89 4.35
CA LYS A 235 9.11 -1.77 3.85
C LYS A 235 10.41 -0.97 3.77
N PRO A 236 11.46 -1.29 4.56
CA PRO A 236 12.64 -0.43 4.67
C PRO A 236 13.30 -0.06 3.33
N HIS A 237 13.37 -1.00 2.39
CA HIS A 237 13.96 -0.79 1.07
C HIS A 237 13.16 0.15 0.14
N LEU A 238 11.93 0.52 0.49
CA LEU A 238 11.09 1.45 -0.28
C LEU A 238 11.11 2.87 0.28
N TYR A 239 11.80 3.09 1.40
CA TYR A 239 11.83 4.38 2.09
C TYR A 239 13.27 4.87 2.26
N ARG A 240 13.44 6.20 2.28
CA ARG A 240 14.74 6.83 2.61
C ARG A 240 14.89 7.06 4.12
N ASP A 241 13.75 7.21 4.80
CA ASP A 241 13.63 7.41 6.23
C ASP A 241 12.33 6.75 6.72
N ASN A 242 11.86 7.02 7.93
CA ASN A 242 10.65 6.39 8.47
C ASN A 242 9.32 6.95 7.91
N VAL A 243 9.35 7.89 6.96
CA VAL A 243 8.18 8.62 6.44
C VAL A 243 8.19 8.74 4.91
N HIS A 244 9.33 9.11 4.34
CA HIS A 244 9.47 9.45 2.94
C HIS A 244 9.90 8.24 2.13
N ILE A 245 9.17 7.98 1.06
CA ILE A 245 9.51 6.94 0.10
C ILE A 245 10.77 7.33 -0.69
N ASN A 246 11.60 6.33 -1.02
CA ASN A 246 12.73 6.51 -1.94
C ASN A 246 12.27 6.29 -3.39
N GLU A 247 13.20 6.32 -4.34
CA GLU A 247 12.87 6.17 -5.76
C GLU A 247 12.11 4.88 -6.09
N GLN A 248 12.44 3.75 -5.44
CA GLN A 248 11.74 2.48 -5.63
C GLN A 248 10.33 2.53 -5.05
N GLY A 249 10.17 3.09 -3.85
CA GLY A 249 8.86 3.34 -3.26
C GLY A 249 8.00 4.24 -4.14
N THR A 250 8.58 5.28 -4.74
CA THR A 250 7.84 6.13 -5.69
C THR A 250 7.42 5.38 -6.95
N ARG A 251 8.25 4.48 -7.51
CA ARG A 251 7.82 3.64 -8.64
C ARG A 251 6.62 2.78 -8.27
N MET A 252 6.60 2.22 -7.06
CA MET A 252 5.48 1.42 -6.59
C MET A 252 4.23 2.27 -6.36
N LEU A 253 4.37 3.46 -5.77
CA LEU A 253 3.28 4.44 -5.63
C LEU A 253 2.69 4.82 -7.00
N CYS A 254 3.52 5.19 -7.98
CA CYS A 254 3.08 5.47 -9.35
C CYS A 254 2.36 4.27 -9.95
N GLY A 255 2.89 3.06 -9.76
CA GLY A 255 2.26 1.83 -10.25
C GLY A 255 0.87 1.59 -9.65
N ASN A 256 0.68 1.90 -8.37
CA ASN A 256 -0.63 1.84 -7.72
C ASN A 256 -1.60 2.86 -8.32
N ILE A 257 -1.18 4.13 -8.40
CA ILE A 257 -2.00 5.21 -8.98
C ILE A 257 -2.39 4.87 -10.42
N LEU A 258 -1.43 4.47 -11.25
CA LEU A 258 -1.64 4.10 -12.64
C LEU A 258 -2.60 2.92 -12.80
N ARG A 259 -2.47 1.90 -11.95
CA ARG A 259 -3.40 0.76 -11.93
C ARG A 259 -4.82 1.20 -11.57
N THR A 260 -4.95 2.07 -10.57
CA THR A 260 -6.23 2.63 -10.14
C THR A 260 -6.86 3.47 -11.25
N ILE A 261 -6.09 4.36 -11.90
CA ILE A 261 -6.53 5.13 -13.07
C ILE A 261 -7.09 4.21 -14.15
N ARG A 262 -6.31 3.19 -14.57
CA ARG A 262 -6.73 2.32 -15.66
C ARG A 262 -7.99 1.53 -15.33
N LYS A 263 -8.07 0.99 -14.11
CA LYS A 263 -9.26 0.26 -13.65
C LYS A 263 -10.48 1.18 -13.57
N PHE A 264 -10.33 2.37 -13.01
CA PHE A 264 -11.44 3.28 -12.73
C PHE A 264 -11.96 3.99 -13.99
N CYS A 265 -11.06 4.32 -14.92
CA CYS A 265 -11.40 4.99 -16.17
C CYS A 265 -11.59 4.02 -17.34
N ASN A 266 -11.60 2.70 -17.10
CA ASN A 266 -11.69 1.66 -18.14
C ASN A 266 -10.65 1.82 -19.28
N LEU A 267 -9.43 2.26 -18.95
CA LEU A 267 -8.36 2.41 -19.93
C LEU A 267 -7.64 1.08 -20.12
N SER A 268 -7.38 0.73 -21.38
CA SER A 268 -6.63 -0.47 -21.75
C SER A 268 -5.27 -0.50 -21.01
N GLN A 269 -4.92 -1.67 -20.46
CA GLN A 269 -3.56 -1.85 -19.97
C GLN A 269 -2.61 -1.83 -21.18
N PRO A 270 -1.49 -1.11 -21.12
CA PRO A 270 -0.48 -1.19 -22.15
C PRO A 270 -0.13 -2.65 -22.29
N ALA A 271 -0.19 -3.17 -23.52
CA ALA A 271 0.23 -4.51 -23.81
C ALA A 271 1.59 -4.70 -23.13
N HIS A 272 1.65 -5.59 -22.13
CA HIS A 272 2.94 -6.06 -21.67
C HIS A 272 3.63 -6.53 -22.94
N ARG A 273 4.65 -5.80 -23.38
CA ARG A 273 5.63 -6.31 -24.34
C ARG A 273 6.29 -7.48 -23.63
N ASN A 274 5.61 -8.62 -23.65
CA ASN A 274 6.21 -9.90 -23.51
C ASN A 274 7.19 -9.94 -24.67
N ASN A 275 8.46 -9.66 -24.39
CA ASN A 275 9.55 -10.08 -25.25
C ASN A 275 9.66 -11.61 -25.18
N ASN A 276 8.58 -12.29 -25.55
CA ASN A 276 8.56 -13.69 -25.90
C ASN A 276 8.59 -13.74 -27.43
N ASN A 277 9.70 -13.28 -28.00
CA ASN A 277 10.23 -13.94 -29.19
C ASN A 277 10.88 -15.25 -28.72
N MET A 278 10.06 -16.18 -28.21
CA MET A 278 10.34 -17.59 -28.38
C MET A 278 9.48 -18.04 -29.54
N THR A 279 10.15 -18.12 -30.68
CA THR A 279 9.86 -18.98 -31.81
C THR A 279 8.79 -20.04 -31.52
N SER A 280 7.76 -20.01 -32.37
CA SER A 280 7.01 -21.18 -32.81
C SER A 280 7.88 -22.44 -32.88
N ASN A 281 7.29 -23.56 -32.46
CA ASN A 281 7.73 -24.96 -32.53
C ASN A 281 8.38 -25.52 -31.25
N ASN A 282 7.54 -26.08 -30.37
CA ASN A 282 7.40 -27.54 -30.30
C ASN A 282 6.34 -27.96 -29.27
N ASN A 283 5.49 -28.88 -29.72
CA ASN A 283 4.58 -29.75 -28.97
C ASN A 283 4.97 -30.00 -27.50
N PHE A 284 4.10 -29.64 -26.57
CA PHE A 284 3.87 -30.46 -25.38
C PHE A 284 2.43 -30.27 -24.87
N TYR A 285 1.54 -31.14 -25.36
CA TYR A 285 0.25 -31.42 -24.72
C TYR A 285 0.51 -32.04 -23.35
N GLY A 286 0.46 -31.23 -22.30
CA GLY A 286 0.46 -31.65 -20.90
C GLY A 286 -0.97 -31.74 -20.38
N SER A 287 -1.56 -32.92 -20.49
CA SER A 287 -2.92 -33.30 -20.17
C SER A 287 -3.42 -32.83 -18.79
N ARG A 288 -4.64 -32.28 -18.76
CA ARG A 288 -5.49 -32.15 -17.57
C ARG A 288 -5.69 -33.53 -16.91
N PRO A 289 -5.57 -33.68 -15.58
CA PRO A 289 -6.00 -34.91 -14.91
C PRO A 289 -7.53 -35.00 -14.95
N ARG A 290 -8.07 -36.03 -15.61
CA ARG A 290 -9.47 -36.45 -15.47
C ARG A 290 -9.61 -37.25 -14.17
N TYR A 291 -10.36 -36.74 -13.21
CA TYR A 291 -10.86 -37.56 -12.11
C TYR A 291 -11.83 -38.61 -12.67
N ARG A 292 -11.43 -39.88 -12.62
CA ARG A 292 -12.30 -41.02 -12.92
C ARG A 292 -12.84 -41.54 -11.59
N GLN A 293 -14.13 -41.34 -11.36
CA GLN A 293 -14.88 -42.08 -10.34
C GLN A 293 -14.80 -43.57 -10.67
N GLN A 294 -14.45 -44.40 -9.69
CA GLN A 294 -14.75 -45.82 -9.71
C GLN A 294 -15.46 -46.17 -8.40
N TYR A 295 -16.73 -46.52 -8.56
CA TYR A 295 -17.50 -47.36 -7.66
C TYR A 295 -16.97 -48.80 -7.74
N GLN A 296 -16.83 -49.45 -6.58
CA GLN A 296 -17.00 -50.90 -6.32
C GLN A 296 -17.40 -50.94 -4.83
N ILE A 297 -18.63 -51.29 -4.43
CA ILE A 297 -19.23 -52.63 -4.36
C ILE A 297 -18.22 -53.68 -3.93
N TYR A 298 -18.11 -53.91 -2.62
CA TYR A 298 -18.55 -55.14 -1.94
C TYR A 298 -18.89 -54.80 -0.48
#